data_AF-K1RW33-F1
#
_entry.id   AF-K1RW33-F1
#
_cell.length_a   1.000
_cell.length_b   1.000
_cell.length_c   1.000
_cell.angle_alpha   90.00
_cell.angle_beta   90.00
_cell.angle_gamma   90.00
#
_symmetry.space_group_name_H-M   'P 1'
#
loop_
_entity.id
_entity.type
_entity.pdbx_description
1 polymer ?
#
loop_
_entity_poly.entity_id
_entity_poly.type
_entity_poly.pdbx_seq_one_letter_code
_entity_poly.pdbx_strand_id
1 'polypeptide(L)'
;MKFYTKYGSSNIKIGVKLADLLKRTEIKYEYLEEIDKNMPDLTEEEKKEVEIQVKYEGYIKLEEAQVEKFKKLENKKLPKEIDYSKLSGLRIEARQKLNKIKT
;
A
#
# COMPACT_ATOMS: atom_id res chain seq x y z
N MET A 1 13.05 2.42 28.74
CA MET A 1 12.58 3.81 28.53
C MET A 1 13.47 4.65 27.62
N LYS A 2 14.77 4.31 27.40
CA LYS A 2 15.71 5.15 26.62
C LYS A 2 15.64 5.00 25.10
N PHE A 3 15.26 3.83 24.55
CA PHE A 3 15.28 3.57 23.10
C PHE A 3 14.38 4.51 22.30
N TYR A 4 13.08 4.57 22.64
CA TYR A 4 12.11 5.39 21.91
C TYR A 4 12.47 6.88 21.96
N THR A 5 12.82 7.40 23.14
CA THR A 5 13.25 8.80 23.28
C THR A 5 14.56 9.09 22.53
N LYS A 6 15.50 8.14 22.48
CA LYS A 6 16.79 8.30 21.76
C LYS A 6 16.57 8.51 20.26
N TYR A 7 15.62 7.82 19.66
CA TYR A 7 15.33 7.90 18.23
C TYR A 7 14.14 8.80 17.89
N GLY A 8 13.66 9.62 18.83
CA GLY A 8 12.54 10.54 18.59
C GLY A 8 11.19 9.85 18.38
N SER A 9 11.08 8.58 18.79
CA SER A 9 9.90 7.76 18.61
C SER A 9 8.97 7.80 19.82
N SER A 10 7.67 7.62 19.58
CA SER A 10 6.66 7.60 20.66
C SER A 10 6.79 6.34 21.54
N ASN A 11 6.53 6.46 22.84
CA ASN A 11 6.63 5.30 23.73
C ASN A 11 5.50 4.29 23.48
N ILE A 12 5.77 3.00 23.69
CA ILE A 12 4.80 1.92 23.49
C ILE A 12 4.42 1.32 24.85
N LYS A 13 3.11 1.13 25.08
CA LYS A 13 2.55 0.63 26.34
C LYS A 13 2.27 -0.88 26.36
N ILE A 14 2.33 -1.54 25.20
CA ILE A 14 2.00 -2.97 24.99
C ILE A 14 3.11 -3.59 24.14
N GLY A 15 3.34 -4.91 24.26
CA GLY A 15 4.28 -5.62 23.38
C GLY A 15 3.90 -5.46 21.90
N VAL A 16 4.88 -5.14 21.07
CA VAL A 16 4.75 -5.02 19.60
C VAL A 16 5.84 -5.81 18.91
N LYS A 17 5.64 -6.16 17.64
CA LYS A 17 6.69 -6.82 16.84
C LYS A 17 7.75 -5.79 16.43
N LEU A 18 9.00 -6.23 16.25
CA LEU A 18 10.07 -5.36 15.72
C LEU A 18 9.73 -4.78 14.34
N ALA A 19 9.05 -5.55 13.49
CA ALA A 19 8.56 -5.06 12.20
C ALA A 19 7.58 -3.88 12.34
N ASP A 20 6.77 -3.84 13.40
CA ASP A 20 5.87 -2.70 13.64
C ASP A 20 6.64 -1.45 14.10
N LEU A 21 7.84 -1.61 14.67
CA LEU A 21 8.73 -0.50 14.95
C LEU A 21 9.33 0.08 13.67
N LEU A 22 9.72 -0.77 12.72
CA LEU A 22 10.30 -0.33 11.43
C LEU A 22 9.32 0.47 10.56
N LYS A 23 8.02 0.32 10.77
CA LYS A 23 7.01 1.17 10.12
C LYS A 23 7.11 2.65 10.52
N ARG A 24 7.82 2.95 11.60
CA ARG A 24 8.07 4.32 12.05
C ARG A 24 9.28 4.87 11.30
N THR A 25 9.13 6.03 10.67
CA THR A 25 10.13 6.58 9.74
C THR A 25 11.45 6.91 10.43
N GLU A 26 11.41 7.20 11.73
CA GLU A 26 12.56 7.47 12.58
C GLU A 26 13.35 6.22 13.00
N ILE A 27 12.80 5.01 12.81
CA ILE A 27 13.43 3.75 13.19
C ILE A 27 14.12 3.12 11.97
N LYS A 28 15.36 2.69 12.17
CA LYS A 28 16.18 1.94 11.21
C LYS A 28 16.37 0.50 11.68
N TYR A 29 16.67 -0.40 10.74
CA TYR A 29 16.93 -1.81 11.00
C TYR A 29 18.08 -1.98 11.99
N GLU A 30 19.18 -1.23 11.81
CA GLU A 30 20.36 -1.25 12.68
C GLU A 30 20.03 -0.94 14.15
N TYR A 31 19.00 -0.13 14.40
CA TYR A 31 18.63 0.25 15.76
C TYR A 31 17.96 -0.91 16.50
N LEU A 32 17.41 -1.88 15.77
CA LEU A 32 16.73 -3.03 16.37
C LEU A 32 17.72 -3.96 17.11
N GLU A 33 19.01 -3.92 16.78
CA GLU A 33 20.06 -4.67 17.49
C GLU A 33 20.21 -4.24 18.97
N GLU A 34 19.77 -3.03 19.31
CA GLU A 34 19.70 -2.58 20.71
C GLU A 34 18.56 -3.25 21.49
N ILE A 35 17.57 -3.81 20.79
CA ILE A 35 16.40 -4.48 21.36
C ILE A 35 16.61 -6.00 21.35
N ASP A 36 17.06 -6.56 20.23
CA ASP A 36 17.32 -7.99 20.06
C ASP A 36 18.73 -8.22 19.51
N LYS A 37 19.57 -8.88 20.30
CA LYS A 37 20.94 -9.24 19.93
C LYS A 37 21.02 -10.39 18.92
N ASN A 38 19.92 -11.12 18.71
CA ASN A 38 19.85 -12.25 17.79
C ASN A 38 19.34 -11.86 16.40
N MET A 39 19.40 -10.57 16.06
CA MET A 39 19.05 -10.10 14.72
C MET A 39 19.91 -10.78 13.66
N PRO A 40 19.34 -11.15 12.49
CA PRO A 40 20.11 -11.71 11.39
C PRO A 40 21.24 -10.78 10.95
N ASP A 41 22.41 -11.35 10.70
CA ASP A 41 23.53 -10.65 10.09
C ASP A 41 23.24 -10.49 8.59
N LEU A 42 22.83 -9.29 8.21
CA LEU A 42 22.46 -8.91 6.86
C LEU A 42 23.45 -7.88 6.32
N THR A 43 23.66 -7.90 5.01
CA THR A 43 24.38 -6.84 4.31
C THR A 43 23.63 -5.50 4.40
N GLU A 44 24.35 -4.40 4.18
CA GLU A 44 23.74 -3.06 4.18
C GLU A 44 22.64 -2.88 3.13
N GLU A 45 22.72 -3.62 2.02
CA GLU A 45 21.67 -3.62 0.99
C GLU A 45 20.43 -4.35 1.47
N GLU A 46 20.59 -5.54 2.07
CA GLU A 46 19.49 -6.31 2.63
C GLU A 46 18.78 -5.57 3.77
N LYS A 47 19.53 -4.92 4.67
CA LYS A 47 18.94 -4.09 5.74
C LYS A 47 18.06 -2.98 5.17
N LYS A 48 18.54 -2.28 4.14
CA LYS A 48 17.78 -1.22 3.46
C LYS A 48 16.55 -1.76 2.77
N GLU A 49 16.66 -2.90 2.09
CA GLU A 49 15.53 -3.55 1.43
C GLU A 49 14.44 -3.92 2.45
N VAL A 50 14.82 -4.50 3.60
CA VAL A 50 13.87 -4.79 4.68
C VAL A 50 13.19 -3.52 5.18
N GLU A 51 13.95 -2.43 5.40
CA GLU A 51 13.35 -1.15 5.80
C GLU A 51 12.34 -0.63 4.79
N ILE A 52 12.69 -0.65 3.50
CA ILE A 52 11.82 -0.19 2.41
C ILE A 52 10.56 -1.05 2.38
N GLN A 53 10.70 -2.36 2.32
CA GLN A 53 9.56 -3.27 2.24
C GLN A 53 8.60 -3.06 3.42
N VAL A 54 9.11 -2.99 4.65
CA VAL A 54 8.26 -2.84 5.84
C VAL A 54 7.61 -1.45 5.91
N LYS A 55 8.34 -0.38 5.58
CA LYS A 55 7.80 1.00 5.60
C LYS A 55 6.73 1.22 4.53
N TYR A 56 6.88 0.60 3.36
CA TYR A 56 6.01 0.80 2.22
C TYR A 56 4.98 -0.31 2.00
N GLU A 57 5.01 -1.41 2.76
CA GLU A 57 4.11 -2.57 2.62
C GLU A 57 2.64 -2.17 2.50
N GLY A 58 2.18 -1.24 3.35
CA GLY A 58 0.80 -0.77 3.34
C GLY A 58 0.42 -0.01 2.08
N TYR A 59 1.32 0.84 1.60
CA TYR A 59 1.12 1.61 0.37
C TYR A 59 1.13 0.72 -0.86
N ILE A 60 2.10 -0.20 -0.95
CA ILE A 60 2.22 -1.16 -2.04
C ILE A 60 0.95 -2.01 -2.13
N LYS A 61 0.46 -2.55 -1.02
CA LYS A 61 -0.80 -3.31 -0.99
C LYS A 61 -2.01 -2.50 -1.46
N LEU A 62 -2.08 -1.22 -1.10
CA LEU A 62 -3.15 -0.33 -1.55
C LEU A 62 -3.07 -0.06 -3.06
N GLU A 63 -1.87 0.12 -3.59
CA GLU A 63 -1.65 0.32 -5.03
C GLU A 63 -1.96 -0.96 -5.82
N GLU A 64 -1.51 -2.12 -5.37
CA GLU A 64 -1.80 -3.41 -5.98
C GLU A 64 -3.32 -3.68 -6.05
N ALA A 65 -4.05 -3.39 -4.96
CA ALA A 65 -5.50 -3.52 -4.93
C ALA A 65 -6.20 -2.58 -5.94
N GLN A 66 -5.67 -1.37 -6.14
CA GLN A 66 -6.18 -0.43 -7.14
C GLN A 66 -5.92 -0.94 -8.56
N VAL A 67 -4.72 -1.45 -8.84
CA VAL A 67 -4.35 -2.05 -10.12
C VAL A 67 -5.24 -3.25 -10.44
N GLU A 68 -5.49 -4.12 -9.46
CA GLU A 68 -6.37 -5.28 -9.65
C GLU A 68 -7.81 -4.85 -9.97
N LYS A 69 -8.33 -3.86 -9.25
CA LYS A 69 -9.67 -3.29 -9.52
C LYS A 69 -9.75 -2.69 -10.92
N PHE A 70 -8.71 -1.97 -11.35
CA PHE A 70 -8.65 -1.37 -12.68
C PHE A 70 -8.62 -2.43 -13.78
N LYS A 71 -7.76 -3.45 -13.66
CA LYS A 71 -7.71 -4.59 -14.58
C LYS A 71 -9.05 -5.32 -14.70
N LYS A 72 -9.78 -5.47 -13.59
CA LYS A 72 -11.13 -6.05 -13.59
C LYS A 72 -12.13 -5.20 -14.38
N LEU A 73 -11.97 -3.87 -14.41
CA LEU A 73 -12.83 -2.96 -15.17
C LEU A 73 -12.45 -2.91 -16.66
N GLU A 74 -11.15 -2.92 -17.00
CA GLU A 74 -10.71 -2.94 -18.41
C GLU A 74 -11.20 -4.17 -19.16
N ASN A 75 -11.26 -5.31 -18.49
CA ASN A 75 -11.76 -6.55 -19.09
C ASN A 75 -13.29 -6.60 -19.26
N LYS A 76 -14.04 -5.61 -18.73
CA LYS A 76 -15.48 -5.54 -18.92
C LYS A 76 -15.80 -4.87 -20.25
N LYS A 77 -16.23 -5.70 -21.21
CA LYS A 77 -16.81 -5.20 -22.47
C LYS A 77 -18.11 -4.46 -22.21
N LEU A 78 -18.39 -3.49 -23.07
CA LEU A 78 -19.63 -2.72 -23.07
C LEU A 78 -20.54 -3.30 -24.17
N PRO A 79 -21.61 -4.04 -23.83
CA PRO A 79 -22.44 -4.73 -24.80
C PRO A 79 -22.99 -3.79 -25.88
N LYS A 80 -22.98 -4.24 -27.15
CA LYS A 80 -23.46 -3.45 -28.28
C LYS A 80 -24.97 -3.25 -28.26
N GLU A 81 -25.69 -4.18 -27.66
CA GLU A 81 -27.16 -4.25 -27.60
C GLU A 81 -27.74 -3.22 -26.61
N ILE A 82 -26.91 -2.73 -25.67
CA ILE A 82 -27.34 -1.71 -24.71
C ILE A 82 -27.31 -0.34 -25.39
N ASP A 83 -28.43 0.37 -25.28
CA ASP A 83 -28.52 1.81 -25.57
C ASP A 83 -28.42 2.60 -24.26
N TYR A 84 -27.21 3.12 -24.01
CA TYR A 84 -26.90 3.86 -22.80
C TYR A 84 -27.65 5.21 -22.72
N SER A 85 -28.26 5.69 -23.81
CA SER A 85 -29.04 6.95 -23.81
C SER A 85 -30.29 6.85 -22.91
N LYS A 86 -30.83 5.64 -22.77
CA LYS A 86 -32.05 5.33 -22.00
C LYS A 86 -31.81 5.21 -20.49
N LEU A 87 -30.55 5.20 -20.04
CA LEU A 87 -30.20 5.05 -18.62
C LEU A 87 -30.28 6.38 -17.87
N SER A 88 -31.42 6.64 -17.22
CA SER A 88 -31.71 7.89 -16.51
C SER A 88 -30.70 8.24 -15.39
N GLY A 89 -30.06 7.25 -14.78
CA GLY A 89 -29.08 7.42 -13.70
C GLY A 89 -27.69 7.92 -14.13
N LEU A 90 -27.41 8.02 -15.43
CA LEU A 90 -26.13 8.50 -15.96
C LEU A 90 -26.24 9.95 -16.43
N ARG A 91 -25.15 10.72 -16.28
CA ARG A 91 -25.03 12.06 -16.89
C ARG A 91 -25.05 11.93 -18.42
N ILE A 92 -25.59 12.94 -19.10
CA ILE A 92 -25.73 12.95 -20.58
C ILE A 92 -24.36 12.68 -21.26
N GLU A 93 -23.30 13.34 -20.82
CA GLU A 93 -21.95 13.16 -21.36
C GLU A 93 -21.44 11.71 -21.22
N ALA A 94 -21.72 11.07 -20.08
CA ALA A 94 -21.34 9.68 -19.83
C ALA A 94 -22.11 8.73 -20.78
N ARG A 95 -23.41 8.97 -20.98
CA ARG A 95 -24.23 8.18 -21.93
C ARG A 95 -23.69 8.28 -23.36
N GLN A 96 -23.32 9.49 -23.79
CA GLN A 96 -22.76 9.73 -25.12
C GLN A 96 -21.41 9.02 -25.32
N LYS A 97 -20.51 9.12 -24.34
CA LYS A 97 -19.21 8.44 -24.38
C LYS A 97 -19.39 6.92 -24.44
N LEU A 98 -20.21 6.34 -23.57
CA LEU A 98 -20.46 4.89 -23.51
C LEU A 98 -21.08 4.35 -24.80
N ASN A 99 -22.08 5.04 -25.38
CA ASN A 99 -22.68 4.63 -26.65
C ASN A 99 -21.70 4.69 -27.83
N LYS A 100 -20.66 5.54 -27.78
CA LYS A 100 -19.62 5.65 -28.82
C LYS A 100 -18.56 4.55 -28.72
N ILE A 101 -18.24 4.08 -27.51
CA ILE A 101 -17.13 3.14 -27.26
C ILE A 101 -17.58 1.69 -27.01
N LYS A 102 -18.89 1.40 -27.07
CA LYS A 102 -19.40 0.04 -26.86
C LYS A 102 -18.79 -0.96 -27.86
N THR A 103 -18.37 -2.13 -27.36
CA THR A 103 -17.52 -3.10 -28.09
C THR A 103 -18.08 -4.51 -28.07
#